data_AF-A0A376VT80-F1
#
_entry.id   AF-A0A376VT80-F1
#
_cell.length_a   1.000
_cell.length_b   1.000
_cell.length_c   1.000
_cell.angle_alpha   90.00
_cell.angle_beta   90.00
_cell.angle_gamma   90.00
#
_symmetry.space_group_name_H-M   'P 1'
#
loop_
_entity.id
_entity.type
_entity.pdbx_description
1 polymer ?
#
loop_
_entity_poly.entity_id
_entity_poly.type
_entity_poly.pdbx_seq_one_letter_code
_entity_poly.pdbx_strand_id
1 'polypeptide(L)'
;MLQHSARGGVFAADKDSLYFDGERTDDNRDEKQVDMDSLQQVGGSGDSADVLKDRHNIYFQGHWLGSAQGYSILGVKSWDRRIILFSPNSCQSKSNPGPWDTIWRTKSQVFVNGDAINADPDTFHIVRWIAGSLLIYRDKDGEKRYAFGKKLSEYV
;
A
#
# COMPACT_ATOMS: atom_id res chain seq x y z
N MET A 1 18.42 20.40 -11.52
CA MET A 1 17.65 19.81 -10.42
C MET A 1 16.20 20.22 -10.63
N LEU A 2 15.39 19.38 -11.27
CA LEU A 2 13.95 19.63 -11.41
C LEU A 2 13.25 18.87 -10.29
N GLN A 3 12.93 19.58 -9.20
CA GLN A 3 12.00 19.12 -8.19
C GLN A 3 10.58 19.30 -8.75
N HIS A 4 9.98 18.23 -9.24
CA HIS A 4 8.54 18.17 -9.37
C HIS A 4 8.00 17.55 -8.08
N SER A 5 7.78 18.41 -7.07
CA SER A 5 7.01 18.03 -5.89
C SER A 5 5.55 17.91 -6.31
N ALA A 6 5.03 16.68 -6.36
CA ALA A 6 3.61 16.48 -6.11
C ALA A 6 3.36 17.01 -4.69
N ARG A 7 2.47 18.00 -4.57
CA ARG A 7 2.28 18.79 -3.35
C ARG A 7 1.89 17.89 -2.17
N GLY A 8 2.48 18.16 -1.00
CA GLY A 8 2.08 17.64 0.31
C GLY A 8 2.90 16.42 0.73
N GLY A 9 3.85 16.59 1.65
CA GLY A 9 4.79 15.55 2.05
C GLY A 9 4.13 14.24 2.43
N VAL A 10 4.63 13.16 1.81
CA VAL A 10 4.66 11.75 2.25
C VAL A 10 5.41 10.90 1.20
N PHE A 11 5.41 11.26 -0.10
CA PHE A 11 6.25 10.61 -1.15
C PHE A 11 7.04 11.62 -1.99
N ALA A 12 8.25 11.25 -2.39
CA ALA A 12 9.04 11.99 -3.38
C ALA A 12 9.87 11.04 -4.25
N ALA A 13 10.30 11.52 -5.41
CA ALA A 13 11.20 10.80 -6.30
C ALA A 13 12.21 11.76 -6.95
N ASP A 14 13.42 11.29 -7.17
CA ASP A 14 14.41 11.91 -8.05
C ASP A 14 14.88 10.89 -9.11
N LYS A 15 15.85 11.26 -9.94
CA LYS A 15 16.31 10.41 -11.06
C LYS A 15 16.90 9.04 -10.64
N ASP A 16 17.22 8.84 -9.35
CA ASP A 16 17.89 7.65 -8.85
C ASP A 16 17.12 6.96 -7.71
N SER A 17 16.23 7.67 -7.02
CA SER A 17 15.68 7.23 -5.74
C SER A 17 14.20 7.57 -5.57
N LEU A 18 13.50 6.67 -4.90
CA LEU A 18 12.18 6.89 -4.31
C LEU A 18 12.31 7.19 -2.84
N TYR A 19 11.39 8.00 -2.33
CA TYR A 19 11.35 8.44 -0.95
C TYR A 19 9.94 8.35 -0.39
N PHE A 20 9.86 7.98 0.87
CA PHE A 20 8.64 8.02 1.66
C PHE A 20 8.94 8.57 3.05
N ASP A 21 8.13 9.51 3.53
CA ASP A 21 8.33 10.21 4.80
C ASP A 21 9.76 10.79 4.99
N GLY A 22 10.37 11.23 3.88
CA GLY A 22 11.72 11.80 3.87
C GLY A 22 12.86 10.77 3.88
N GLU A 23 12.55 9.48 3.98
CA GLU A 23 13.52 8.39 3.90
C GLU A 23 13.59 7.81 2.48
N ARG A 24 14.78 7.39 2.05
CA ARG A 24 14.95 6.68 0.77
C ARG A 24 14.45 5.25 0.92
N THR A 25 13.54 4.84 0.04
CA THR A 25 12.84 3.54 0.14
C THR A 25 13.20 2.56 -0.97
N ASP A 26 13.42 3.05 -2.19
CA ASP A 26 13.76 2.21 -3.34
C ASP A 26 14.60 2.98 -4.37
N ASP A 27 15.12 2.27 -5.38
CA ASP A 27 15.70 2.91 -6.55
C ASP A 27 14.64 3.32 -7.57
N ASN A 28 14.89 4.42 -8.29
CA ASN A 28 14.00 4.95 -9.31
C ASN A 28 14.61 4.82 -10.71
N ARG A 29 14.86 3.57 -11.14
CA ARG A 29 15.52 3.27 -12.41
C ARG A 29 14.86 2.08 -13.10
N ASP A 30 15.17 1.93 -14.39
CA ASP A 30 14.74 0.80 -15.21
C ASP A 30 13.21 0.58 -15.14
N GLU A 31 12.76 -0.62 -14.80
CA GLU A 31 11.34 -0.97 -14.71
C GLU A 31 10.58 -0.22 -13.60
N LYS A 32 11.31 0.31 -12.60
CA LYS A 32 10.74 1.03 -11.46
C LYS A 32 10.55 2.51 -11.72
N GLN A 33 11.06 3.01 -12.85
CA GLN A 33 11.11 4.43 -13.14
C GLN A 33 9.70 5.06 -13.07
N VAL A 34 9.56 6.08 -12.24
CA VAL A 34 8.30 6.79 -12.02
C VAL A 34 7.99 7.67 -13.23
N ASP A 35 6.80 7.48 -13.79
CA ASP A 35 6.19 8.43 -14.72
C ASP A 35 5.49 9.55 -13.94
N MET A 36 6.24 10.63 -13.69
CA MET A 36 5.77 11.78 -12.92
C MET A 36 4.55 12.47 -13.54
N ASP A 37 4.35 12.38 -14.86
CA ASP A 37 3.25 13.04 -15.56
C ASP A 37 1.91 12.34 -15.33
N SER A 38 1.94 11.04 -15.01
CA SER A 38 0.74 10.23 -14.76
C SER A 38 0.58 9.77 -13.31
N LEU A 39 1.48 10.19 -12.43
CA LEU A 39 1.49 9.81 -11.02
C LEU A 39 0.25 10.33 -10.27
N GLN A 40 -0.41 9.42 -9.55
CA GLN A 40 -1.67 9.66 -8.85
C GLN A 40 -1.64 8.96 -7.48
N GLN A 41 -2.27 9.60 -6.49
CA GLN A 41 -2.61 8.97 -5.21
C GLN A 41 -3.87 8.13 -5.39
N VAL A 42 -3.80 6.84 -5.05
CA VAL A 42 -4.89 5.88 -5.31
C VAL A 42 -5.24 5.00 -4.11
N GLY A 43 -4.53 5.14 -3.00
CA GLY A 43 -4.83 4.52 -1.72
C GLY A 43 -4.59 5.50 -0.57
N GLY A 44 -5.18 5.21 0.59
CA GLY A 44 -5.12 6.08 1.76
C GLY A 44 -6.21 7.15 1.77
N SER A 45 -6.06 8.12 2.67
CA SER A 45 -7.02 9.21 2.88
C SER A 45 -6.32 10.56 2.95
N GLY A 46 -6.78 11.52 2.14
CA GLY A 46 -6.24 12.88 2.12
C GLY A 46 -4.74 12.92 1.82
N ASP A 47 -3.98 13.68 2.61
CA ASP A 47 -2.54 13.89 2.42
C ASP A 47 -1.66 12.70 2.88
N SER A 48 -2.27 11.59 3.31
CA SER A 48 -1.57 10.42 3.85
C SER A 48 -1.66 9.22 2.90
N ALA A 49 -1.59 9.46 1.60
CA ALA A 49 -1.68 8.39 0.61
C ALA A 49 -0.56 7.35 0.79
N ASP A 50 -0.95 6.09 0.95
CA ASP A 50 -0.05 4.95 1.15
C ASP A 50 0.26 4.23 -0.17
N VAL A 51 -0.65 4.33 -1.16
CA VAL A 51 -0.51 3.76 -2.51
C VAL A 51 -0.48 4.87 -3.56
N LEU A 52 0.57 4.86 -4.37
CA LEU A 52 0.67 5.64 -5.59
C LEU A 52 0.62 4.74 -6.82
N LYS A 53 0.13 5.33 -7.91
CA LYS A 53 0.08 4.69 -9.21
C LYS A 53 0.51 5.69 -10.27
N ASP A 54 1.35 5.25 -11.18
CA ASP A 54 1.50 5.91 -12.48
C ASP A 54 0.91 5.02 -13.59
N ARG A 55 1.13 5.38 -14.86
CA ARG A 55 0.64 4.61 -16.00
C ARG A 55 1.19 3.18 -16.06
N HIS A 56 2.38 2.95 -15.52
CA HIS A 56 3.15 1.72 -15.64
C HIS A 56 3.17 0.91 -14.34
N ASN A 57 3.24 1.57 -13.19
CA ASN A 57 3.72 1.03 -11.92
C ASN A 57 2.83 1.40 -10.73
N ILE A 58 2.82 0.52 -9.73
CA ILE A 58 2.24 0.74 -8.40
C ILE A 58 3.39 0.86 -7.40
N TYR A 59 3.23 1.82 -6.49
CA TYR A 59 4.15 2.05 -5.39
C TYR A 59 3.37 2.02 -4.08
N PHE A 60 3.93 1.39 -3.05
CA PHE A 60 3.40 1.43 -1.69
C PHE A 60 4.47 1.92 -0.75
N GLN A 61 4.18 2.99 -0.01
CA GLN A 61 5.15 3.63 0.88
C GLN A 61 6.52 3.88 0.22
N GLY A 62 6.51 4.32 -1.03
CA GLY A 62 7.72 4.57 -1.81
C GLY A 62 8.46 3.33 -2.32
N HIS A 63 8.00 2.12 -2.02
CA HIS A 63 8.53 0.89 -2.60
C HIS A 63 7.80 0.52 -3.88
N TRP A 64 8.53 0.12 -4.92
CA TRP A 64 7.92 -0.38 -6.15
C TRP A 64 7.33 -1.78 -5.91
N LEU A 65 6.08 -1.99 -6.31
CA LEU A 65 5.37 -3.27 -6.16
C LEU A 65 5.17 -4.02 -7.48
N GLY A 66 5.39 -3.37 -8.62
CA GLY A 66 5.18 -3.94 -9.94
C GLY A 66 4.19 -3.16 -10.80
N SER A 67 3.70 -3.80 -11.86
CA SER A 67 2.89 -3.14 -12.87
C SER A 67 1.51 -2.70 -12.37
N ALA A 68 1.09 -1.50 -12.79
CA ALA A 68 -0.25 -0.96 -12.60
C ALA A 68 -1.30 -1.51 -13.58
N GLN A 69 -0.93 -2.44 -14.47
CA GLN A 69 -1.88 -3.03 -15.39
C GLN A 69 -3.02 -3.72 -14.64
N GLY A 70 -4.27 -3.42 -15.02
CA GLY A 70 -5.46 -3.97 -14.37
C GLY A 70 -5.67 -3.48 -12.94
N TYR A 71 -5.01 -2.38 -12.55
CA TYR A 71 -5.17 -1.79 -11.22
C TYR A 71 -6.64 -1.49 -10.91
N SER A 72 -7.08 -1.92 -9.73
CA SER A 72 -8.35 -1.52 -9.13
C SER A 72 -8.23 -1.50 -7.62
N ILE A 73 -8.67 -0.41 -7.00
CA ILE A 73 -8.93 -0.40 -5.57
C ILE A 73 -10.15 -1.28 -5.27
N LEU A 74 -10.04 -2.12 -4.24
CA LEU A 74 -11.11 -3.03 -3.81
C LEU A 74 -11.77 -2.53 -2.52
N GLY A 75 -11.04 -1.79 -1.70
CA GLY A 75 -11.60 -1.05 -0.58
C GLY A 75 -10.53 -0.41 0.29
N VAL A 76 -10.97 0.60 1.06
CA VAL A 76 -10.22 1.21 2.16
C VAL A 76 -11.08 1.08 3.41
N LYS A 77 -10.48 0.68 4.53
CA LYS A 77 -11.20 0.52 5.79
C LYS A 77 -10.44 1.09 6.95
N SER A 78 -11.01 2.14 7.56
CA SER A 78 -10.46 2.76 8.76
C SER A 78 -10.50 1.83 9.99
N TRP A 79 -9.52 2.02 10.86
CA TRP A 79 -9.35 1.40 12.16
C TRP A 79 -10.13 2.14 13.27
N ASP A 80 -10.67 3.34 13.03
CA ASP A 80 -11.19 4.33 14.01
C ASP A 80 -12.36 3.85 14.90
N ARG A 81 -12.80 2.59 14.77
CA ARG A 81 -13.58 1.90 15.81
C ARG A 81 -12.72 1.24 16.89
N ARG A 82 -11.39 1.36 16.82
CA ARG A 82 -10.42 0.93 17.81
C ARG A 82 -9.58 2.15 18.18
N ILE A 83 -9.53 2.50 19.46
CA ILE A 83 -8.50 3.41 19.97
C ILE A 83 -7.17 2.68 19.77
N ILE A 84 -6.47 3.00 18.69
CA ILE A 84 -5.10 2.56 18.48
C ILE A 84 -4.24 3.73 18.93
N LEU A 85 -3.59 3.57 20.08
CA LEU A 85 -2.58 4.50 20.55
C LEU A 85 -1.43 4.47 19.54
N PHE A 86 -1.43 5.42 18.61
CA PHE A 86 -0.29 5.67 17.75
C PHE A 86 0.91 5.97 18.65
N SER A 87 1.94 5.13 18.58
CA SER A 87 3.26 5.49 19.09
C SER A 87 4.05 6.06 17.91
N PRO A 88 4.32 7.38 17.87
CA PRO A 88 5.05 8.01 16.77
C PRO A 88 6.51 7.56 16.67
N ASN A 89 6.98 6.72 17.59
CA ASN A 89 8.41 6.48 17.85
C ASN A 89 8.88 5.06 17.50
N SER A 90 8.17 4.28 16.67
CA SER A 90 8.73 3.00 16.21
C SER A 90 9.46 3.18 14.87
N CYS A 91 10.78 3.03 14.87
CA CYS A 91 11.67 2.98 13.70
C CYS A 91 11.41 1.77 12.77
N GLN A 92 10.17 1.30 12.64
CA GLN A 92 9.78 0.18 11.78
C GLN A 92 9.05 0.73 10.56
N SER A 93 9.82 1.00 9.51
CA SER A 93 9.49 1.61 8.22
C SER A 93 8.55 0.81 7.31
N LYS A 94 7.84 -0.20 7.83
CA LYS A 94 6.83 -0.99 7.08
C LYS A 94 5.47 -0.98 7.76
N SER A 95 5.18 0.08 8.50
CA SER A 95 3.91 0.24 9.20
C SER A 95 3.01 1.11 8.34
N ASN A 96 1.79 0.66 8.05
CA ASN A 96 0.80 1.46 7.32
C ASN A 96 0.71 2.86 7.96
N PRO A 97 0.89 3.97 7.21
CA PRO A 97 1.09 5.28 7.82
C PRO A 97 -0.19 5.86 8.42
N GLY A 98 -1.35 5.29 8.07
CA GLY A 98 -2.65 5.74 8.55
C GLY A 98 -3.43 4.67 9.31
N PRO A 99 -4.46 5.08 10.08
CA PRO A 99 -5.36 4.16 10.76
C PRO A 99 -6.34 3.51 9.78
N TRP A 100 -5.86 2.87 8.72
CA TRP A 100 -6.72 2.14 7.79
C TRP A 100 -5.99 0.96 7.20
N ASP A 101 -6.74 0.13 6.49
CA ASP A 101 -6.21 -0.87 5.57
C ASP A 101 -6.65 -0.52 4.15
N THR A 102 -5.78 -0.77 3.19
CA THR A 102 -6.05 -0.60 1.75
C THR A 102 -5.91 -1.97 1.08
N ILE A 103 -6.94 -2.38 0.34
CA ILE A 103 -6.92 -3.59 -0.50
C ILE A 103 -7.09 -3.17 -1.95
N TRP A 104 -6.20 -3.65 -2.80
CA TRP A 104 -6.24 -3.42 -4.24
C TRP A 104 -5.81 -4.67 -5.00
N ARG A 105 -6.02 -4.66 -6.31
CA ARG A 105 -5.49 -5.68 -7.21
C ARG A 105 -4.84 -5.04 -8.42
N THR A 106 -3.98 -5.82 -9.07
CA THR A 106 -3.53 -5.63 -10.44
C THR A 106 -4.04 -6.81 -11.26
N LYS A 107 -3.64 -6.89 -12.54
CA LYS A 107 -3.92 -8.04 -13.39
C LYS A 107 -3.33 -9.34 -12.83
N SER A 108 -2.24 -9.27 -12.09
CA SER A 108 -1.47 -10.45 -11.64
C SER A 108 -1.55 -10.73 -10.15
N GLN A 109 -1.90 -9.74 -9.31
CA GLN A 109 -1.79 -9.88 -7.86
C GLN A 109 -2.90 -9.15 -7.11
N VAL A 110 -3.28 -9.65 -5.94
CA VAL A 110 -4.06 -8.93 -4.93
C VAL A 110 -3.13 -8.52 -3.80
N PHE A 111 -3.30 -7.30 -3.31
CA PHE A 111 -2.49 -6.71 -2.26
C PHE A 111 -3.33 -6.30 -1.06
N VAL A 112 -2.77 -6.48 0.13
CA VAL A 112 -3.30 -5.96 1.40
C VAL A 112 -2.18 -5.14 2.04
N ASN A 113 -2.34 -3.83 2.17
CA ASN A 113 -1.35 -2.93 2.77
C ASN A 113 0.08 -3.13 2.22
N GLY A 114 0.19 -3.32 0.90
CA GLY A 114 1.46 -3.47 0.19
C GLY A 114 1.93 -4.92 0.06
N ASP A 115 1.40 -5.83 0.87
CA ASP A 115 1.75 -7.25 0.83
C ASP A 115 0.92 -7.99 -0.23
N ALA A 116 1.61 -8.63 -1.16
CA ALA A 116 1.02 -9.55 -2.12
C ALA A 116 0.48 -10.80 -1.41
N ILE A 117 -0.81 -11.11 -1.59
CA ILE A 117 -1.44 -12.31 -1.00
C ILE A 117 -1.67 -13.39 -2.06
N ASN A 118 -1.65 -14.67 -1.67
CA ASN A 118 -1.91 -15.81 -2.56
C ASN A 118 -3.41 -15.92 -2.93
N ALA A 119 -3.86 -15.00 -3.78
CA ALA A 119 -5.21 -14.93 -4.28
C ALA A 119 -5.23 -14.77 -5.81
N ASP A 120 -6.19 -15.42 -6.46
CA ASP A 120 -6.44 -15.21 -7.88
C ASP A 120 -7.15 -13.85 -8.11
N PRO A 121 -6.53 -12.88 -8.82
CA PRO A 121 -7.06 -11.52 -8.93
C PRO A 121 -8.38 -11.43 -9.70
N ASP A 122 -8.66 -12.38 -10.60
CA ASP A 122 -9.82 -12.35 -11.48
C ASP A 122 -11.09 -12.84 -10.76
N THR A 123 -10.93 -13.74 -9.77
CA THR A 123 -12.04 -14.34 -9.02
C THR A 123 -12.12 -13.89 -7.56
N PHE A 124 -11.19 -13.04 -7.12
CA PHE A 124 -11.12 -12.54 -5.75
C PHE A 124 -12.38 -11.77 -5.35
N HIS A 125 -12.93 -12.12 -4.19
CA HIS A 125 -13.93 -11.32 -3.50
C HIS A 125 -13.76 -11.40 -1.98
N ILE A 126 -14.03 -10.27 -1.32
CA ILE A 126 -13.95 -10.14 0.13
C ILE A 126 -15.17 -10.80 0.76
N VAL A 127 -14.95 -11.82 1.60
CA VAL A 127 -16.01 -12.47 2.40
C VAL A 127 -16.20 -11.75 3.73
N ARG A 128 -15.10 -11.43 4.42
CA ARG A 128 -15.11 -10.69 5.69
C ARG A 128 -13.81 -9.93 5.88
N TRP A 129 -13.89 -8.69 6.33
CA TRP A 129 -12.73 -7.86 6.62
C TRP A 129 -12.83 -7.24 8.01
N ILE A 130 -11.90 -7.59 8.90
CA ILE A 130 -11.69 -6.98 10.20
C ILE A 130 -10.44 -6.12 10.10
N ALA A 131 -10.62 -4.81 10.24
CA ALA A 131 -9.53 -3.86 10.01
C ALA A 131 -8.37 -4.07 11.00
N GLY A 132 -7.13 -3.96 10.51
CA GLY A 132 -5.89 -4.15 11.25
C GLY A 132 -5.68 -5.57 11.79
N SER A 133 -6.37 -6.59 11.25
CA SER A 133 -6.35 -7.91 11.88
C SER A 133 -6.57 -9.11 10.95
N LEU A 134 -7.64 -9.12 10.15
CA LEU A 134 -8.04 -10.33 9.43
C LEU A 134 -8.82 -10.01 8.17
N LEU A 135 -8.40 -10.64 7.07
CA LEU A 135 -9.15 -10.75 5.84
C LEU A 135 -9.54 -12.21 5.63
N ILE A 136 -10.82 -12.45 5.41
CA ILE A 136 -11.35 -13.68 4.83
C ILE A 136 -11.79 -13.34 3.43
N TYR A 137 -11.22 -14.04 2.46
CA TYR A 137 -11.52 -13.86 1.05
C TYR A 137 -11.81 -15.19 0.41
N ARG A 138 -12.43 -15.15 -0.76
CA ARG A 138 -12.63 -16.32 -1.58
C ARG A 138 -12.18 -16.02 -3.00
N ASP A 139 -11.57 -17.02 -3.61
CA ASP A 139 -11.17 -17.03 -5.01
C ASP A 139 -11.56 -18.39 -5.62
N LYS A 140 -11.08 -18.68 -6.84
CA LYS A 140 -11.32 -19.95 -7.53
C LYS A 140 -10.87 -21.19 -6.75
N ASP A 141 -9.91 -21.04 -5.82
CA ASP A 141 -9.40 -22.15 -5.00
C ASP A 141 -10.16 -22.31 -3.67
N GLY A 142 -11.19 -21.48 -3.45
CA GLY A 142 -12.04 -21.53 -2.27
C GLY A 142 -11.79 -20.39 -1.30
N GLU A 143 -12.29 -20.55 -0.07
CA GLU A 143 -12.18 -19.54 0.98
C GLU A 143 -10.87 -19.66 1.75
N LYS A 144 -10.17 -18.53 1.91
CA LYS A 144 -8.86 -18.43 2.55
C LYS A 144 -8.87 -17.34 3.62
N ARG A 145 -7.98 -17.48 4.60
CA ARG A 145 -7.81 -16.53 5.72
C ARG A 145 -6.41 -15.93 5.65
N TYR A 146 -6.33 -14.60 5.69
CA TYR A 146 -5.10 -13.83 5.72
C TYR A 146 -5.11 -12.92 6.95
N ALA A 147 -4.28 -13.26 7.94
CA ALA A 147 -4.10 -12.45 9.14
C ALA A 147 -3.01 -11.40 8.87
N PHE A 148 -3.26 -10.16 9.29
CA PHE A 148 -2.35 -9.04 9.10
C PHE A 148 -2.49 -8.05 10.28
N GLY A 149 -1.64 -7.03 10.33
CA GLY A 149 -1.53 -6.13 11.48
C GLY A 149 -0.60 -6.67 12.57
N LYS A 150 -0.14 -5.80 13.48
CA LYS A 150 0.81 -6.19 14.53
C LYS A 150 0.19 -7.20 15.50
N LYS A 151 0.96 -8.23 15.87
CA LYS A 151 0.68 -9.02 17.07
C LYS A 151 0.88 -8.12 18.30
N LEU A 152 -0.10 -8.07 19.18
CA LEU A 152 0.01 -7.41 20.50
C LEU A 152 1.09 -8.02 21.42
N SER A 153 1.78 -9.08 21.01
CA SER A 153 2.72 -9.84 21.85
C SER A 153 4.18 -9.36 21.83
N GLU A 154 4.48 -8.20 21.25
CA GLU A 154 5.85 -7.63 21.23
C GLU A 154 6.06 -6.50 22.26
N TYR A 155 5.18 -6.41 23.26
CA TYR A 155 5.25 -5.45 24.38
C TYR A 155 5.23 -6.14 25.75
N VAL A 156 6.00 -7.22 25.93
CA VAL A 156 6.32 -7.79 27.26
C VAL A 156 7.82 -7.97 27.39
#